data_AF-A0A136JGV4-F1
#
_entry.id   AF-A0A136JGV4-F1
#
_cell.length_a   1.000
_cell.length_b   1.000
_cell.length_c   1.000
_cell.angle_alpha   90.00
_cell.angle_beta   90.00
_cell.angle_gamma   90.00
#
_symmetry.space_group_name_H-M   'P 1'
#
loop_
_entity.id
_entity.type
_entity.pdbx_description
1 polymer ?
#
loop_
_entity_poly.entity_id
_entity_poly.type
_entity_poly.pdbx_seq_one_letter_code
_entity_poly.pdbx_strand_id
1 'polypeptide(L)'
;MAALTDSLPASLVFLTDAAHLLAASSPETSAHLMARRNALMAGTGLVVSDTQRQHACTACGHIMVPGHGDVLSLDSQRAALRRRTRTRKLVVSNNNSCGKGRSSSPRDRAKRLECAMCTSYTDIRLPPAPKITRHRHPLVTAASSKTAVVPMAATPAAAPSSAATPEPPKPASVNASSKKRAKS
;
A
#
# COMPACT_ATOMS: atom_id res chain seq x y z
N MET A 1 -1.77 40.54 -19.62
CA MET A 1 -1.51 39.75 -18.39
C MET A 1 -0.49 38.64 -18.70
N ALA A 2 0.81 38.95 -18.76
CA ALA A 2 1.82 37.99 -19.23
C ALA A 2 2.76 37.44 -18.14
N ALA A 3 3.00 38.18 -17.05
CA ALA A 3 3.97 37.79 -16.02
C ALA A 3 3.51 36.64 -15.07
N LEU A 4 2.24 36.24 -15.12
CA LEU A 4 1.68 35.19 -14.25
C LEU A 4 1.87 33.77 -14.78
N THR A 5 2.21 33.59 -16.06
CA THR A 5 2.37 32.25 -16.66
C THR A 5 3.73 31.65 -16.37
N ASP A 6 4.80 32.44 -16.41
CA ASP A 6 6.17 31.94 -16.15
C ASP A 6 6.38 31.58 -14.67
N SER A 7 5.63 32.21 -13.78
CA SER A 7 5.62 31.94 -12.33
C SER A 7 4.61 30.86 -11.90
N LEU A 8 3.81 30.33 -12.83
CA LEU A 8 2.80 29.30 -12.55
C LEU A 8 3.35 28.10 -11.77
N PRO A 9 4.41 27.38 -12.19
CA PRO A 9 4.89 26.21 -11.45
C PRO A 9 5.33 26.54 -10.02
N ALA A 10 6.02 27.67 -9.82
CA ALA A 10 6.41 28.15 -8.50
C ALA A 10 5.19 28.46 -7.61
N SER A 11 4.14 29.07 -8.19
CA SER A 11 2.89 29.35 -7.46
C SER A 11 2.15 28.07 -7.05
N LEU A 12 2.14 27.03 -7.89
CA LEU A 12 1.52 25.75 -7.58
C LEU A 12 2.27 25.00 -6.46
N VAL A 13 3.61 25.08 -6.44
CA VAL A 13 4.44 24.55 -5.35
C VAL A 13 4.19 25.33 -4.05
N PHE A 14 4.29 26.66 -4.08
CA PHE A 14 4.02 27.50 -2.90
C PHE A 14 2.65 27.24 -2.26
N LEU A 15 1.58 27.20 -3.07
CA LEU A 15 0.23 26.88 -2.58
C LEU A 15 0.12 25.46 -2.01
N THR A 16 0.89 24.52 -2.55
CA THR A 16 0.97 23.15 -2.04
C THR A 16 1.64 23.13 -0.67
N ASP A 17 2.82 23.72 -0.53
CA ASP A 17 3.61 23.67 0.70
C ASP A 17 2.92 24.46 1.84
N ALA A 18 2.40 25.65 1.55
CA ALA A 18 1.64 26.44 2.52
C ALA A 18 0.38 25.71 3.02
N ALA A 19 -0.32 24.98 2.15
CA ALA A 19 -1.46 24.17 2.57
C ALA A 19 -1.06 22.99 3.48
N HIS A 20 0.08 22.34 3.24
CA HIS A 20 0.57 21.28 4.14
C HIS A 20 0.96 21.82 5.52
N LEU A 21 1.62 22.98 5.59
CA LEU A 21 1.99 23.63 6.85
C LEU A 21 0.76 23.97 7.71
N LEU A 22 -0.36 24.34 7.07
CA LEU A 22 -1.60 24.71 7.75
C LEU A 22 -2.58 23.54 7.95
N ALA A 23 -2.30 22.35 7.39
CA ALA A 23 -3.26 21.23 7.37
C ALA A 23 -3.75 20.79 8.76
N ALA A 24 -2.86 20.78 9.75
CA ALA A 24 -3.17 20.35 11.11
C ALA A 24 -3.75 21.46 12.01
N SER A 25 -3.35 22.72 11.80
CA SER A 25 -3.78 23.86 12.61
C SER A 25 -5.02 24.57 12.06
N SER A 26 -5.26 24.46 10.75
CA SER A 26 -6.38 25.10 10.04
C SER A 26 -6.75 24.30 8.78
N PRO A 27 -7.56 23.23 8.92
CA PRO A 27 -7.98 22.39 7.79
C PRO A 27 -8.80 23.16 6.74
N GLU A 28 -9.44 24.26 7.11
CA GLU A 28 -10.21 25.12 6.20
C GLU A 28 -9.32 26.01 5.33
N THR A 29 -8.28 26.64 5.90
CA THR A 29 -7.37 27.49 5.12
C THR A 29 -6.48 26.67 4.19
N SER A 30 -6.01 25.51 4.64
CA SER A 30 -5.30 24.56 3.79
C SER A 30 -6.17 24.03 2.64
N ALA A 31 -7.45 23.75 2.88
CA ALA A 31 -8.42 23.44 1.83
C ALA A 31 -8.60 24.60 0.84
N HIS A 32 -8.72 25.85 1.32
CA HIS A 32 -8.83 27.03 0.46
C HIS A 32 -7.61 27.21 -0.46
N LEU A 33 -6.38 27.06 0.07
CA LEU A 33 -5.15 27.16 -0.71
C LEU A 33 -5.07 26.08 -1.81
N MET A 34 -5.44 24.84 -1.49
CA MET A 34 -5.53 23.74 -2.46
C MET A 34 -6.67 23.94 -3.47
N ALA A 35 -7.82 24.50 -3.07
CA ALA A 35 -8.90 24.86 -4.00
C ALA A 35 -8.43 25.94 -4.99
N ARG A 36 -7.68 26.96 -4.51
CA ARG A 36 -7.07 27.97 -5.38
C ARG A 36 -6.07 27.36 -6.35
N ARG A 37 -5.25 26.41 -5.90
CA ARG A 37 -4.33 25.63 -6.75
C ARG A 37 -5.08 24.83 -7.83
N ASN A 38 -6.16 24.13 -7.45
CA ASN A 38 -7.00 23.37 -8.39
C ASN A 38 -7.61 24.30 -9.47
N ALA A 39 -8.08 25.49 -9.09
CA ALA A 39 -8.60 26.48 -10.02
C ALA A 39 -7.53 26.99 -11.01
N LEU A 40 -6.29 27.21 -10.55
CA LEU A 40 -5.17 27.59 -11.43
C LEU A 40 -4.81 26.46 -12.41
N MET A 41 -4.81 25.20 -11.98
CA MET A 41 -4.60 24.05 -12.86
C MET A 41 -5.71 23.90 -13.90
N ALA A 42 -6.97 24.05 -13.49
CA ALA A 42 -8.12 24.00 -14.39
C ALA A 42 -8.09 25.12 -15.44
N GLY A 43 -7.82 26.37 -15.02
CA GLY A 43 -7.72 27.52 -15.92
C GLY A 43 -6.56 27.47 -16.92
N THR A 44 -5.56 26.61 -16.67
CA THR A 44 -4.39 26.39 -17.55
C THR A 44 -4.46 25.08 -18.34
N GLY A 45 -5.56 24.32 -18.22
CA GLY A 45 -5.74 23.04 -18.92
C GLY A 45 -4.87 21.89 -18.38
N LEU A 46 -4.23 22.08 -17.21
CA LEU A 46 -3.36 21.07 -16.62
C LEU A 46 -4.17 19.95 -15.95
N VAL A 47 -4.01 18.72 -16.44
CA VAL A 47 -4.68 17.54 -15.88
C VAL A 47 -4.09 17.20 -14.50
N VAL A 48 -4.95 17.12 -13.49
CA VAL A 48 -4.58 16.71 -12.13
C VAL A 48 -4.25 15.22 -12.11
N SER A 49 -3.04 14.85 -11.70
CA SER A 49 -2.60 13.45 -11.66
C SER A 49 -3.37 12.61 -10.62
N ASP A 50 -3.49 11.30 -10.86
CA ASP A 50 -4.15 10.39 -9.91
C ASP A 50 -3.46 10.36 -8.53
N THR A 51 -2.16 10.64 -8.45
CA THR A 51 -1.46 10.80 -7.16
C THR A 51 -1.95 12.05 -6.42
N GLN A 52 -2.15 13.17 -7.12
CA GLN A 52 -2.69 14.38 -6.51
C GLN A 52 -4.17 14.22 -6.12
N ARG A 53 -4.96 13.54 -6.96
CA ARG A 53 -6.35 13.14 -6.67
C ARG A 53 -6.48 12.18 -5.47
N GLN A 54 -5.41 11.46 -5.12
CA GLN A 54 -5.37 10.67 -3.88
C GLN A 54 -5.14 11.50 -2.63
N HIS A 55 -4.52 12.67 -2.78
CA HIS A 55 -4.01 13.47 -1.68
C HIS A 55 -4.93 14.64 -1.32
N ALA A 56 -5.58 15.27 -2.30
CA ALA A 56 -6.46 16.40 -2.08
C ALA A 56 -7.77 16.23 -2.84
N CYS A 57 -8.87 16.63 -2.20
CA CYS A 57 -10.19 16.69 -2.80
C CYS A 57 -10.19 17.66 -3.99
N THR A 58 -10.62 17.20 -5.16
CA THR A 58 -10.68 18.05 -6.36
C THR A 58 -11.79 19.11 -6.29
N ALA A 59 -12.83 18.90 -5.47
CA ALA A 59 -13.95 19.81 -5.33
C ALA A 59 -13.68 20.95 -4.33
N CYS A 60 -13.32 20.64 -3.09
CA CYS A 60 -13.11 21.65 -2.02
C CYS A 60 -11.65 21.89 -1.64
N GLY A 61 -10.68 21.15 -2.20
CA GLY A 61 -9.26 21.29 -1.89
C GLY A 61 -8.78 20.59 -0.61
N HIS A 62 -9.68 20.10 0.26
CA HIS A 62 -9.30 19.43 1.51
C HIS A 62 -8.25 18.32 1.32
N ILE A 63 -7.17 18.36 2.11
CA ILE A 63 -6.13 17.33 2.13
C ILE A 63 -6.71 16.08 2.80
N MET A 64 -6.86 15.00 2.03
CA MET A 64 -7.51 13.77 2.49
C MET A 64 -6.51 12.88 3.21
N VAL A 65 -6.76 12.59 4.49
CA VAL A 65 -5.93 11.73 5.34
C VAL A 65 -6.76 10.53 5.81
N PRO A 66 -6.67 9.36 5.14
CA PRO A 66 -7.43 8.18 5.50
C PRO A 66 -7.27 7.81 6.98
N GLY A 67 -8.39 7.67 7.68
CA GLY A 67 -8.43 7.42 9.13
C GLY A 67 -8.61 8.67 10.00
N HIS A 68 -8.52 9.88 9.44
CA HIS A 68 -8.82 11.15 10.14
C HIS A 68 -10.17 11.73 9.68
N GLY A 69 -11.17 10.86 9.49
CA GLY A 69 -12.50 11.21 8.97
C GLY A 69 -12.69 10.86 7.49
N ASP A 70 -11.67 10.99 6.65
CA ASP A 70 -11.77 10.60 5.23
C ASP A 70 -11.89 9.08 5.06
N VAL A 71 -12.78 8.66 4.17
CA VAL A 71 -13.10 7.24 3.96
C VAL A 71 -12.37 6.70 2.73
N LEU A 72 -11.65 5.60 2.92
CA LEU A 72 -10.95 4.86 1.88
C LEU A 72 -11.59 3.47 1.68
N SER A 73 -12.20 3.26 0.50
CA SER A 73 -12.78 1.98 0.08
C SER A 73 -12.01 1.35 -1.08
N LEU A 74 -11.80 0.04 -1.05
CA LEU A 74 -11.12 -0.73 -2.11
C LEU A 74 -12.05 -1.80 -2.68
N ASP A 75 -12.51 -1.66 -3.93
CA ASP A 75 -13.43 -2.63 -4.55
C ASP A 75 -12.73 -3.92 -5.06
N SER A 76 -11.85 -4.48 -4.23
CA SER A 76 -11.22 -5.78 -4.45
C SER A 76 -12.10 -6.94 -3.94
N GLN A 77 -12.91 -6.68 -2.91
CA GLN A 77 -13.67 -7.71 -2.20
C GLN A 77 -14.88 -8.20 -3.00
N ARG A 78 -15.61 -7.32 -3.71
CA ARG A 78 -16.71 -7.74 -4.58
C ARG A 78 -16.22 -8.60 -5.75
N ALA A 79 -15.01 -8.33 -6.27
CA ALA A 79 -14.39 -9.16 -7.30
C ALA A 79 -14.08 -10.59 -6.79
N ALA A 80 -13.66 -10.75 -5.53
CA ALA A 80 -13.43 -12.06 -4.91
C ALA A 80 -14.76 -12.81 -4.64
N LEU A 81 -15.76 -12.12 -4.11
CA LEU A 81 -17.10 -12.68 -3.87
C LEU A 81 -17.77 -13.14 -5.17
N ARG A 82 -17.70 -12.34 -6.24
CA ARG A 82 -18.19 -12.70 -7.59
C ARG A 82 -17.49 -13.92 -8.19
N ARG A 83 -16.18 -14.12 -7.90
CA ARG A 83 -15.48 -15.36 -8.31
C ARG A 83 -16.04 -16.58 -7.56
N ARG A 84 -16.24 -16.47 -6.23
CA ARG A 84 -16.69 -17.58 -5.37
C ARG A 84 -18.13 -18.02 -5.66
N THR A 85 -19.00 -17.11 -6.10
CA THR A 85 -20.35 -17.46 -6.57
C THR A 85 -20.35 -18.04 -7.99
N ARG A 86 -19.52 -17.52 -8.91
CA ARG A 86 -19.40 -18.06 -10.27
C ARG A 86 -18.83 -19.49 -10.29
N THR A 87 -17.85 -19.82 -9.43
CA THR A 87 -17.34 -21.20 -9.33
C THR A 87 -18.37 -22.17 -8.76
N ARG A 88 -19.20 -21.77 -7.79
CA ARG A 88 -20.30 -22.63 -7.30
C ARG A 88 -21.36 -22.90 -8.37
N LYS A 89 -21.72 -21.90 -9.19
CA LYS A 89 -22.73 -22.07 -10.25
C LYS A 89 -22.23 -22.96 -11.41
N LEU A 90 -20.93 -22.96 -11.68
CA LEU A 90 -20.31 -23.81 -12.72
C LEU A 90 -20.27 -25.31 -12.36
N VAL A 91 -20.45 -25.68 -11.09
CA VAL A 91 -20.50 -27.11 -10.66
C VAL A 91 -21.91 -27.70 -10.80
N VAL A 92 -22.95 -26.87 -10.94
CA VAL A 92 -24.37 -27.30 -10.93
C VAL A 92 -25.05 -27.16 -12.31
N SER A 93 -24.55 -26.31 -13.21
CA SER A 93 -25.19 -26.05 -14.50
C SER A 93 -24.38 -26.59 -15.69
N ASN A 94 -24.33 -27.92 -15.83
CA ASN A 94 -24.01 -28.55 -17.11
C ASN A 94 -25.28 -28.64 -17.99
N ASN A 95 -25.72 -27.52 -18.55
CA ASN A 95 -26.60 -27.54 -19.72
C ASN A 95 -26.65 -26.20 -20.47
N ASN A 96 -26.83 -26.30 -21.78
CA ASN A 96 -26.70 -25.22 -22.77
C ASN A 96 -27.53 -23.98 -22.47
N SER A 97 -26.89 -22.81 -22.37
CA SER A 97 -27.47 -21.55 -22.84
C SER A 97 -26.37 -20.51 -23.12
N CYS A 98 -26.44 -19.89 -24.30
CA CYS A 98 -25.56 -18.78 -24.70
C CYS A 98 -25.97 -17.47 -24.01
N GLY A 99 -25.87 -17.43 -22.68
CA GLY A 99 -26.00 -16.19 -21.93
C GLY A 99 -24.72 -15.36 -22.07
N LYS A 100 -24.83 -14.11 -22.53
CA LYS A 100 -23.73 -13.10 -22.56
C LYS A 100 -23.31 -12.70 -21.15
N GLY A 101 -22.79 -13.66 -20.38
CA GLY A 101 -22.42 -13.53 -18.98
C GLY A 101 -21.13 -12.75 -18.83
N ARG A 102 -21.25 -11.40 -18.93
CA ARG A 102 -20.18 -10.39 -18.82
C ARG A 102 -18.97 -10.98 -18.12
N SER A 103 -17.91 -11.22 -18.89
CA SER A 103 -16.64 -11.63 -18.32
C SER A 103 -16.20 -10.51 -17.38
N SER A 104 -16.21 -10.79 -16.07
CA SER A 104 -15.54 -9.94 -15.09
C SER A 104 -14.05 -10.09 -15.35
N SER A 105 -13.60 -9.38 -16.37
CA SER A 105 -12.20 -9.27 -16.75
C SER A 105 -11.40 -8.78 -15.53
N PRO A 106 -10.07 -9.01 -15.47
CA PRO A 106 -9.26 -8.64 -14.32
C PRO A 106 -9.04 -7.12 -14.18
N ARG A 107 -9.95 -6.27 -14.70
CA ARG A 107 -9.66 -4.90 -15.18
C ARG A 107 -10.21 -3.73 -14.36
N ASP A 108 -11.09 -3.92 -13.37
CA ASP A 108 -11.52 -2.83 -12.48
C ASP A 108 -11.33 -3.22 -11.02
N ARG A 109 -10.18 -2.81 -10.47
CA ARG A 109 -10.00 -2.58 -9.04
C ARG A 109 -9.98 -1.06 -8.86
N ALA A 110 -10.99 -0.50 -8.19
CA ALA A 110 -11.02 0.92 -7.89
C ALA A 110 -10.64 1.18 -6.43
N LYS A 111 -9.87 2.25 -6.22
CA LYS A 111 -9.72 2.96 -4.95
C LYS A 111 -10.72 4.11 -4.95
N ARG A 112 -11.71 4.06 -4.07
CA ARG A 112 -12.66 5.15 -3.82
C ARG A 112 -12.24 5.90 -2.57
N LEU A 113 -12.00 7.19 -2.71
CA LEU A 113 -11.75 8.12 -1.61
C LEU A 113 -12.97 9.02 -1.45
N GLU A 114 -13.38 9.30 -0.22
CA GLU A 114 -14.53 10.16 0.10
C GLU A 114 -14.09 11.21 1.13
N CYS A 115 -14.32 12.48 0.79
CA CYS A 115 -13.83 13.63 1.52
C CYS A 115 -14.69 13.94 2.75
N ALA A 116 -14.09 14.00 3.94
CA ALA A 116 -14.80 14.28 5.19
C ALA A 116 -15.47 15.67 5.22
N MET A 117 -14.90 16.65 4.52
CA MET A 117 -15.36 18.05 4.53
C MET A 117 -16.56 18.33 3.62
N CYS A 118 -16.68 17.63 2.49
CA CYS A 118 -17.70 17.94 1.46
C CYS A 118 -18.42 16.71 0.88
N THR A 119 -18.15 15.51 1.39
CA THR A 119 -18.69 14.20 0.97
C THR A 119 -18.54 13.83 -0.52
N SER A 120 -17.86 14.66 -1.32
CA SER A 120 -17.48 14.31 -2.68
C SER A 120 -16.52 13.12 -2.68
N TYR A 121 -16.66 12.26 -3.69
CA TYR A 121 -15.86 11.05 -3.83
C TYR A 121 -15.04 11.06 -5.11
N THR A 122 -13.87 10.42 -5.04
CA THR A 122 -12.88 10.34 -6.11
C THR A 122 -12.53 8.88 -6.34
N ASP A 123 -12.92 8.36 -7.51
CA ASP A 123 -12.56 7.01 -7.95
C ASP A 123 -11.26 7.01 -8.76
N ILE A 124 -10.40 6.05 -8.46
CA ILE A 124 -9.04 5.92 -9.00
C ILE A 124 -8.82 4.46 -9.39
N ARG A 125 -8.53 4.22 -10.68
CA ARG A 125 -8.39 2.87 -11.23
C ARG A 125 -7.00 2.34 -10.93
N LEU A 126 -6.93 1.24 -10.20
CA LEU A 126 -5.68 0.56 -9.92
C LEU A 126 -5.32 -0.39 -11.07
N PRO A 127 -4.07 -0.39 -11.56
CA PRO A 127 -3.64 -1.36 -12.55
C PRO A 127 -3.75 -2.80 -12.01
N PRO A 128 -3.89 -3.81 -12.89
CA PRO A 128 -3.93 -5.20 -12.46
C PRO A 128 -2.62 -5.57 -11.77
N ALA A 129 -2.71 -6.07 -10.54
CA ALA A 129 -1.53 -6.52 -9.80
C ALA A 129 -0.77 -7.61 -10.56
N PRO A 130 0.58 -7.62 -10.53
CA PRO A 130 1.38 -8.64 -11.20
C PRO A 130 1.05 -10.04 -10.66
N LYS A 131 1.21 -11.06 -11.52
CA LYS A 131 1.00 -12.46 -11.14
C LYS A 131 2.14 -12.90 -10.22
N ILE A 132 1.84 -13.15 -8.95
CA ILE A 132 2.82 -13.70 -8.00
C ILE A 132 2.99 -15.21 -8.28
N THR A 133 4.14 -15.61 -8.82
CA THR A 133 4.54 -17.00 -8.96
C THR A 133 5.09 -17.51 -7.62
N ARG A 134 4.27 -18.29 -6.90
CA ARG A 134 4.75 -19.00 -5.70
C ARG A 134 5.49 -20.27 -6.12
N HIS A 135 6.81 -20.21 -6.14
CA HIS A 135 7.63 -21.43 -6.17
C HIS A 135 7.34 -22.22 -4.89
N ARG A 136 6.76 -23.42 -5.05
CA ARG A 136 6.66 -24.36 -3.94
C ARG A 136 8.07 -24.90 -3.72
N HIS A 137 8.69 -24.53 -2.59
CA HIS A 137 9.83 -25.31 -2.12
C HIS A 137 9.33 -26.74 -1.87
N PRO A 138 9.92 -27.78 -2.48
CA PRO A 138 9.57 -29.15 -2.17
C PRO A 138 9.89 -29.39 -0.69
N LEU A 139 8.92 -29.95 0.05
CA LEU A 139 9.24 -30.48 1.37
C LEU A 139 10.26 -31.61 1.18
N VAL A 140 11.46 -31.44 1.72
CA VAL A 140 12.43 -32.51 1.84
C VAL A 140 11.84 -33.54 2.81
N THR A 141 11.26 -34.60 2.27
CA THR A 141 10.88 -35.79 3.05
C THR A 141 12.16 -36.40 3.60
N ALA A 142 12.36 -36.32 4.92
CA ALA A 142 13.54 -36.85 5.58
C ALA A 142 13.59 -38.38 5.45
N ALA A 143 14.37 -38.86 4.48
CA ALA A 143 14.76 -40.27 4.40
C ALA A 143 15.92 -40.53 5.38
N SER A 144 15.74 -41.55 6.21
CA SER A 144 16.69 -41.95 7.24
C SER A 144 17.91 -42.65 6.64
N SER A 145 19.12 -42.25 7.04
CA SER A 145 20.31 -43.10 7.00
C SER A 145 21.28 -42.71 8.12
N LYS A 146 21.99 -43.72 8.64
CA LYS A 146 22.69 -43.70 9.95
C LYS A 146 24.19 -43.43 9.80
N THR A 147 24.76 -42.81 10.83
CA THR A 147 26.14 -42.99 11.39
C THR A 147 27.35 -42.92 10.45
N ALA A 148 28.33 -42.05 10.74
CA ALA A 148 29.69 -42.45 11.14
C ALA A 148 30.70 -41.27 11.31
N VAL A 149 31.46 -41.34 12.43
CA VAL A 149 32.79 -40.76 12.78
C VAL A 149 33.21 -39.31 12.44
N VAL A 150 33.81 -38.67 13.45
CA VAL A 150 34.71 -37.49 13.37
C VAL A 150 36.15 -37.98 13.05
N PRO A 151 37.10 -37.13 12.57
CA PRO A 151 37.98 -36.46 13.54
C PRO A 151 38.45 -35.03 13.16
N MET A 152 39.11 -34.39 14.14
CA MET A 152 39.75 -33.07 14.10
C MET A 152 40.79 -32.86 12.99
N ALA A 153 40.95 -31.59 12.58
CA ALA A 153 42.20 -31.00 12.12
C ALA A 153 42.34 -29.60 12.75
N ALA A 154 43.57 -29.14 13.04
CA ALA A 154 43.83 -27.94 13.85
C ALA A 154 44.94 -27.05 13.27
N THR A 155 44.92 -25.77 13.69
CA THR A 155 46.02 -24.77 13.64
C THR A 155 46.54 -24.29 12.27
N PRO A 156 47.26 -23.14 12.19
CA PRO A 156 47.20 -21.91 13.01
C PRO A 156 47.14 -20.59 12.18
N ALA A 157 46.83 -19.46 12.82
CA ALA A 157 47.19 -18.11 12.30
C ALA A 157 47.34 -17.10 13.45
N ALA A 158 48.32 -16.19 13.33
CA ALA A 158 48.77 -15.31 14.41
C ALA A 158 48.12 -13.91 14.44
N ALA A 159 48.22 -13.27 15.60
CA ALA A 159 47.92 -11.85 15.89
C ALA A 159 49.10 -10.94 15.40
N PRO A 160 49.17 -9.60 15.65
CA PRO A 160 48.33 -8.77 16.54
C PRO A 160 47.94 -7.34 16.07
N SER A 161 47.06 -6.70 16.87
CA SER A 161 46.92 -5.24 17.22
C SER A 161 45.43 -4.80 17.24
N SER A 162 44.94 -3.94 18.14
CA SER A 162 45.54 -3.38 19.37
C SER A 162 44.49 -2.85 20.38
N ALA A 163 44.90 -2.78 21.66
CA ALA A 163 44.45 -1.91 22.76
C ALA A 163 42.95 -1.50 22.92
N ALA A 164 42.25 -2.06 23.93
CA ALA A 164 41.94 -1.38 25.22
C ALA A 164 40.79 -2.05 26.02
N THR A 165 41.03 -2.25 27.33
CA THR A 165 40.22 -2.85 28.43
C THR A 165 39.01 -2.03 28.93
N PRO A 166 38.14 -2.51 29.87
CA PRO A 166 37.65 -3.88 30.16
C PRO A 166 36.10 -3.97 30.44
N GLU A 167 35.56 -5.20 30.49
CA GLU A 167 34.18 -5.60 30.91
C GLU A 167 34.11 -5.86 32.46
N PRO A 168 33.05 -6.43 33.14
CA PRO A 168 31.69 -6.92 32.75
C PRO A 168 30.56 -6.53 33.78
N PRO A 169 29.44 -7.26 33.96
CA PRO A 169 28.34 -7.58 33.03
C PRO A 169 26.92 -7.26 33.60
N LYS A 170 25.85 -7.42 32.78
CA LYS A 170 24.55 -8.00 33.20
C LYS A 170 23.68 -8.43 32.00
N PRO A 171 22.75 -9.40 32.16
CA PRO A 171 22.50 -10.41 31.14
C PRO A 171 21.35 -10.13 30.17
N ALA A 172 21.45 -10.74 28.98
CA ALA A 172 20.30 -11.00 28.11
C ALA A 172 19.37 -12.03 28.76
N SER A 173 18.06 -11.77 28.77
CA SER A 173 17.04 -12.70 29.26
C SER A 173 16.12 -13.16 28.14
N VAL A 174 16.05 -14.49 27.97
CA VAL A 174 15.23 -15.19 27.00
C VAL A 174 13.79 -15.28 27.52
N ASN A 175 12.78 -14.89 26.74
CA ASN A 175 11.51 -15.61 26.74
C ASN A 175 10.60 -15.29 25.54
N ALA A 176 10.59 -16.19 24.56
CA ALA A 176 9.60 -16.24 23.49
C ALA A 176 8.93 -17.63 23.46
N SER A 177 8.07 -17.90 24.46
CA SER A 177 7.31 -19.14 24.54
C SER A 177 5.98 -18.95 25.28
N SER A 178 4.89 -18.70 24.54
CA SER A 178 3.53 -19.05 24.98
C SER A 178 2.51 -18.89 23.84
N LYS A 179 2.10 -20.02 23.22
CA LYS A 179 0.77 -20.29 22.60
C LYS A 179 0.75 -21.65 21.88
N LYS A 180 0.85 -22.73 22.66
CA LYS A 180 0.33 -24.05 22.27
C LYS A 180 -0.66 -24.53 23.34
N ARG A 181 -1.96 -24.40 23.08
CA ARG A 181 -3.01 -25.10 23.85
C ARG A 181 -4.27 -25.27 23.00
N ALA A 182 -4.52 -26.49 22.53
CA ALA A 182 -5.82 -26.98 22.06
C ALA A 182 -5.75 -28.46 21.61
N LYS A 183 -5.64 -29.41 22.57
CA LYS A 183 -6.12 -30.80 22.38
C LYS A 183 -6.21 -31.55 23.73
N SER A 184 -7.40 -31.50 24.33
CA SER A 184 -7.92 -32.38 25.39
C SER A 184 -9.33 -31.88 25.69
#